data_AF-A0A3Q9AC23-F1
#
_entry.id   AF-A0A3Q9AC23-F1
#
_cell.length_a   1.000
_cell.length_b   1.000
_cell.length_c   1.000
_cell.angle_alpha   90.00
_cell.angle_beta   90.00
_cell.angle_gamma   90.00
#
_symmetry.space_group_name_H-M   'P 1'
#
loop_
_entity.id
_entity.type
_entity.pdbx_description
1 polymer ?
#
loop_
_entity_poly.entity_id
_entity_poly.type
_entity_poly.pdbx_seq_one_letter_code
_entity_poly.pdbx_strand_id
1 'polypeptide(L)'
;MHSETTDLTPSLAQLQLTREITFDYAGARDIDNVIGNISGIGIGGGSAWTVSDEGRTFERLAVADGGFALVEQYDLDDFFPGLPEGHEADLESVDVFDGRLWLCGSHCRVRREAEEPGTLDPNFKRRPSRHLLGSIALGGSGKPKKGTGLALPYTGAGSLRRRLRENPYLSSFLDLPSKENGLDIEGLTLLPNRLLLGLRGPVTATQWSSRCRAGPHRLPMTSRTCICSTSAGSVCATLPDATTTCWCWQAR
;
A
#
# COMPACT_ATOMS: atom_id res chain seq x y z
N MET A 1 27.31 49.19 -35.19
CA MET A 1 27.38 48.51 -33.88
C MET A 1 25.97 48.39 -33.34
N HIS A 2 25.32 47.25 -33.57
CA HIS A 2 24.19 46.81 -32.77
C HIS A 2 24.40 45.30 -32.63
N SER A 3 24.69 44.88 -31.40
CA SER A 3 24.81 43.48 -31.01
C SER A 3 23.41 42.91 -30.90
N GLU A 4 23.09 41.90 -31.71
CA GLU A 4 21.98 41.01 -31.42
C GLU A 4 22.38 40.13 -30.23
N THR A 5 21.81 40.44 -29.08
CA THR A 5 21.82 39.55 -27.92
C THR A 5 20.80 38.46 -28.22
N THR A 6 21.25 37.29 -28.66
CA THR A 6 20.42 36.09 -28.72
C THR A 6 20.10 35.68 -27.29
N ASP A 7 18.88 35.97 -26.87
CA ASP A 7 18.28 35.49 -25.65
C ASP A 7 18.17 33.96 -25.77
N LEU A 8 19.11 33.24 -25.14
CA LEU A 8 19.08 31.78 -25.04
C LEU A 8 18.05 31.41 -23.96
N THR A 9 16.76 31.61 -24.26
CA THR A 9 15.71 30.94 -23.51
C THR A 9 15.89 29.43 -23.74
N PRO A 10 16.19 28.61 -22.71
CA PRO A 10 16.22 27.17 -22.91
C PRO A 10 14.83 26.75 -23.37
N SER A 11 14.73 26.14 -24.56
CA SER A 11 13.47 25.60 -25.02
C SER A 11 13.05 24.48 -24.05
N LEU A 12 11.78 24.48 -23.64
CA LEU A 12 11.16 23.42 -22.84
C LEU A 12 11.16 22.04 -23.53
N ALA A 13 11.85 21.89 -24.67
CA ALA A 13 11.95 20.66 -25.46
C ALA A 13 12.92 19.60 -24.89
N GLN A 14 13.39 19.75 -23.63
CA GLN A 14 14.32 18.82 -22.99
C GLN A 14 13.88 18.39 -21.59
N LEU A 15 12.61 18.00 -21.43
CA LEU A 15 12.19 17.20 -20.28
C LEU A 15 11.49 15.92 -20.74
N GLN A 16 12.28 15.00 -21.30
CA GLN A 16 11.95 13.57 -21.29
C GLN A 16 12.97 12.84 -20.43
N LEU A 17 12.71 12.83 -19.13
CA LEU A 17 13.29 11.85 -18.22
C LEU A 17 12.17 11.05 -17.57
N THR A 18 11.21 10.58 -18.38
CA THR A 18 10.47 9.37 -18.03
C THR A 18 11.44 8.22 -18.19
N ARG A 19 12.14 7.86 -17.11
CA ARG A 19 12.73 6.53 -17.00
C ARG A 19 11.56 5.58 -16.82
N GLU A 20 11.20 4.89 -17.88
CA GLU A 20 10.30 3.75 -17.81
C GLU A 20 11.02 2.62 -17.06
N ILE A 21 10.31 2.00 -16.11
CA ILE A 21 10.77 0.80 -15.41
C ILE A 21 9.76 -0.28 -15.76
N THR A 22 10.24 -1.35 -16.40
CA THR A 22 9.37 -2.46 -16.80
C THR A 22 9.23 -3.47 -15.66
N PHE A 23 8.02 -3.98 -15.46
CA PHE A 23 7.73 -5.10 -14.57
C PHE A 23 7.20 -6.25 -15.42
N ASP A 24 8.06 -7.24 -15.66
CA ASP A 24 7.74 -8.41 -16.46
C ASP A 24 7.11 -9.50 -15.57
N TYR A 25 5.86 -9.83 -15.83
CA TYR A 25 5.09 -10.85 -15.12
C TYR A 25 5.00 -12.18 -15.89
N ALA A 26 5.86 -12.41 -16.88
CA ALA A 26 5.90 -13.68 -17.59
C ALA A 26 5.94 -14.87 -16.62
N GLY A 27 4.97 -15.78 -16.77
CA GLY A 27 4.83 -16.96 -15.91
C GLY A 27 4.03 -16.75 -14.62
N ALA A 28 3.43 -15.58 -14.40
CA ALA A 28 2.48 -15.38 -13.30
C ALA A 28 1.29 -16.34 -13.43
N ARG A 29 0.91 -16.95 -12.30
CA ARG A 29 -0.40 -17.57 -12.12
C ARG A 29 -1.44 -16.46 -12.23
N ASP A 30 -2.41 -16.66 -13.11
CA ASP A 30 -3.50 -15.72 -13.36
C ASP A 30 -3.02 -14.29 -13.68
N ILE A 31 -2.15 -14.20 -14.70
CA ILE A 31 -1.43 -12.96 -15.06
C ILE A 31 -2.36 -11.77 -15.29
N ASP A 32 -3.51 -11.98 -15.95
CA ASP A 32 -4.47 -10.91 -16.24
C ASP A 32 -5.04 -10.33 -14.94
N ASN A 33 -5.36 -11.21 -13.98
CA ASN A 33 -5.85 -10.80 -12.67
C ASN A 33 -4.76 -10.08 -11.86
N VAL A 34 -3.52 -10.58 -11.89
CA VAL A 34 -2.40 -9.95 -11.17
C VAL A 34 -2.13 -8.55 -11.72
N ILE A 35 -1.96 -8.41 -13.03
CA ILE A 35 -1.62 -7.12 -13.66
C ILE A 35 -2.79 -6.14 -13.56
N GLY A 36 -4.03 -6.61 -13.73
CA GLY A 36 -5.23 -5.76 -13.70
C GLY A 36 -5.50 -5.13 -12.33
N ASN A 37 -4.97 -5.72 -11.27
CA ASN A 37 -5.32 -5.39 -9.88
C ASN A 37 -4.10 -5.02 -9.04
N ILE A 38 -2.97 -4.60 -9.65
CA ILE A 38 -1.80 -4.14 -8.88
C ILE A 38 -2.16 -2.85 -8.15
N SER A 39 -2.02 -2.86 -6.83
CA SER A 39 -2.37 -1.74 -5.94
C SER A 39 -1.14 -1.16 -5.24
N GLY A 40 -0.08 -1.94 -5.04
CA GLY A 40 1.10 -1.53 -4.29
C GLY A 40 2.41 -2.09 -4.82
N ILE A 41 3.47 -1.28 -4.73
CA ILE A 41 4.85 -1.68 -5.04
C ILE A 41 5.82 -1.21 -3.96
N GLY A 42 6.78 -2.07 -3.62
CA GLY A 42 7.89 -1.77 -2.73
C GLY A 42 9.20 -2.28 -3.32
N ILE A 43 10.24 -1.44 -3.32
CA ILE A 43 11.56 -1.82 -3.86
C ILE A 43 12.57 -1.80 -2.73
N GLY A 44 13.23 -2.93 -2.48
CA GLY A 44 14.22 -3.03 -1.42
C GLY A 44 14.89 -4.40 -1.37
N GLY A 45 16.09 -4.44 -0.81
CA GLY A 45 16.86 -5.69 -0.69
C GLY A 45 17.19 -6.35 -2.05
N GLY A 46 17.33 -5.55 -3.11
CA GLY A 46 17.63 -6.05 -4.46
C GLY A 46 16.44 -6.72 -5.17
N SER A 47 15.21 -6.46 -4.73
CA SER A 47 13.99 -6.96 -5.38
C SER A 47 12.92 -5.88 -5.39
N ALA A 48 11.99 -6.01 -6.34
CA ALA A 48 10.70 -5.34 -6.25
C ALA A 48 9.66 -6.32 -5.73
N TRP A 49 8.66 -5.78 -5.07
CA TRP A 49 7.54 -6.51 -4.49
C TRP A 49 6.27 -5.86 -4.94
N THR A 50 5.32 -6.63 -5.44
CA THR A 50 3.98 -6.13 -5.74
C THR A 50 2.92 -6.85 -4.92
N VAL A 51 1.82 -6.15 -4.74
CA VAL A 51 0.61 -6.64 -4.09
C VAL A 51 -0.60 -6.21 -4.91
N SER A 52 -1.71 -6.91 -4.70
CA SER A 52 -2.97 -6.68 -5.39
C SER A 52 -4.13 -6.46 -4.43
N ASP A 53 -5.08 -5.59 -4.84
CA ASP A 53 -6.35 -5.41 -4.15
C ASP A 53 -7.28 -6.63 -4.35
N GLU A 54 -6.95 -7.54 -5.26
CA GLU A 54 -7.62 -8.82 -5.42
C GLU A 54 -6.77 -10.01 -4.96
N GLY A 55 -7.46 -11.08 -4.58
CA GLY A 55 -6.81 -12.31 -4.13
C GLY A 55 -5.98 -12.14 -2.84
N ARG A 56 -5.05 -13.07 -2.65
CA ARG A 56 -4.27 -13.22 -1.41
C ARG A 56 -2.82 -13.55 -1.71
N THR A 57 -2.29 -12.96 -2.78
CA THR A 57 -0.90 -13.16 -3.19
C THR A 57 -0.08 -11.89 -3.04
N PHE A 58 1.23 -12.07 -3.05
CA PHE A 58 2.19 -11.01 -3.28
C PHE A 58 3.33 -11.57 -4.12
N GLU A 59 3.92 -10.73 -4.95
CA GLU A 59 4.88 -11.14 -5.96
C GLU A 59 6.25 -10.57 -5.66
N ARG A 60 7.29 -11.36 -5.90
CA ARG A 60 8.66 -10.90 -5.89
C ARG A 60 9.19 -10.87 -7.30
N LEU A 61 9.78 -9.74 -7.67
CA LEU A 61 10.48 -9.56 -8.92
C LEU A 61 11.96 -9.27 -8.65
N ALA A 62 12.84 -9.91 -9.42
CA ALA A 62 14.28 -9.67 -9.37
C ALA A 62 14.68 -8.62 -10.40
N VAL A 63 15.79 -7.93 -10.17
CA VAL A 63 16.34 -6.97 -11.14
C VAL A 63 16.61 -7.67 -12.47
N ALA A 64 16.14 -7.07 -13.56
CA ALA A 64 16.31 -7.49 -14.93
C ALA A 64 16.75 -6.29 -15.79
N ASP A 65 17.03 -6.54 -17.08
CA ASP A 65 17.34 -5.45 -18.00
C ASP A 65 16.13 -4.51 -18.15
N GLY A 66 16.35 -3.20 -17.97
CA GLY A 66 15.27 -2.20 -18.03
C GLY A 66 14.24 -2.23 -16.89
N GLY A 67 14.40 -3.08 -15.86
CA GLY A 67 13.46 -3.09 -14.72
C GLY A 67 13.53 -4.35 -13.86
N PHE A 68 12.40 -5.02 -13.69
CA PHE A 68 12.24 -6.19 -12.83
C PHE A 68 11.45 -7.30 -13.53
N ALA A 69 11.81 -8.56 -13.27
CA ALA A 69 11.10 -9.72 -13.79
C ALA A 69 10.64 -10.63 -12.64
N LEU A 70 9.42 -11.16 -12.75
CA LEU A 70 8.81 -12.03 -11.77
C LEU A 70 9.68 -13.27 -11.54
N VAL A 71 9.95 -13.56 -10.28
CA VAL A 71 10.69 -14.76 -9.88
C VAL A 71 9.88 -15.70 -9.00
N GLU A 72 8.93 -15.17 -8.23
CA GLU A 72 8.11 -15.99 -7.34
C GLU A 72 6.82 -15.27 -6.95
N GLN A 73 5.73 -16.03 -6.84
CA GLN A 73 4.47 -15.58 -6.25
C GLN A 73 4.22 -16.36 -4.96
N TYR A 74 3.75 -15.66 -3.95
CA TYR A 74 3.57 -16.22 -2.61
C TYR A 74 2.11 -16.11 -2.18
N ASP A 75 1.59 -17.18 -1.59
CA ASP A 75 0.26 -17.18 -0.98
C ASP A 75 0.37 -16.62 0.45
N LEU A 76 -0.42 -15.60 0.77
CA LEU A 76 -0.32 -14.86 2.03
C LEU A 76 -0.57 -15.76 3.26
N ASP A 77 -1.45 -16.75 3.11
CA ASP A 77 -1.83 -17.72 4.14
C ASP A 77 -0.65 -18.60 4.62
N ASP A 78 0.39 -18.79 3.79
CA ASP A 78 1.62 -19.49 4.18
C ASP A 78 2.44 -18.72 5.23
N PHE A 79 2.21 -17.42 5.34
CA PHE A 79 3.00 -16.52 6.20
C PHE A 79 2.21 -16.04 7.41
N PHE A 80 0.88 -15.89 7.26
CA PHE A 80 -0.02 -15.45 8.31
C PHE A 80 -1.07 -16.52 8.62
N PRO A 81 -0.75 -17.56 9.40
CA PRO A 81 -1.69 -18.65 9.70
C PRO A 81 -2.93 -18.19 10.51
N GLY A 82 -2.88 -16.98 11.10
CA GLY A 82 -4.02 -16.36 11.78
C GLY A 82 -4.82 -15.38 10.92
N LEU A 83 -4.51 -15.25 9.63
CA LEU A 83 -5.23 -14.35 8.74
C LEU A 83 -6.69 -14.82 8.58
N PRO A 84 -7.69 -13.95 8.80
CA PRO A 84 -9.08 -14.36 8.67
C PRO A 84 -9.41 -14.84 7.25
N GLU A 85 -10.33 -15.81 7.19
CA GLU A 85 -10.88 -16.31 5.93
C GLU A 85 -11.54 -15.18 5.13
N GLY A 86 -11.43 -15.29 3.80
CA GLY A 86 -12.01 -14.37 2.84
C GLY A 86 -11.41 -14.60 1.45
N HIS A 87 -12.08 -14.10 0.42
CA HIS A 87 -11.62 -14.25 -0.97
C HIS A 87 -10.39 -13.39 -1.25
N GLU A 88 -10.31 -12.18 -0.69
CA GLU A 88 -9.14 -11.32 -0.82
C GLU A 88 -8.64 -10.79 0.52
N ALA A 89 -7.38 -10.38 0.51
CA ALA A 89 -6.74 -9.59 1.56
C ALA A 89 -6.75 -8.09 1.25
N ASP A 90 -7.14 -7.68 0.03
CA ASP A 90 -7.27 -6.27 -0.40
C ASP A 90 -5.99 -5.52 -0.01
N LEU A 91 -4.85 -6.08 -0.42
CA LEU A 91 -3.55 -5.52 -0.09
C LEU A 91 -3.39 -4.25 -0.92
N GLU A 92 -3.05 -3.15 -0.28
CA GLU A 92 -2.99 -1.83 -0.93
C GLU A 92 -1.57 -1.28 -0.93
N SER A 93 -0.70 -1.84 -0.10
CA SER A 93 0.66 -1.34 0.02
C SER A 93 1.62 -2.36 0.60
N VAL A 94 2.86 -2.21 0.16
CA VAL A 94 3.99 -3.05 0.56
C VAL A 94 5.23 -2.18 0.69
N ASP A 95 6.07 -2.48 1.68
CA ASP A 95 7.35 -1.80 1.88
C ASP A 95 8.40 -2.76 2.45
N VAL A 96 9.69 -2.48 2.22
CA VAL A 96 10.80 -3.29 2.72
C VAL A 96 11.58 -2.49 3.73
N PHE A 97 11.58 -2.93 4.98
CA PHE A 97 12.29 -2.25 6.05
C PHE A 97 12.84 -3.23 7.09
N ASP A 98 14.10 -3.02 7.48
CA ASP A 98 14.80 -3.78 8.52
C ASP A 98 14.74 -5.30 8.33
N GLY A 99 15.01 -5.77 7.11
CA GLY A 99 14.99 -7.19 6.77
C GLY A 99 13.60 -7.82 6.80
N ARG A 100 12.54 -7.02 6.70
CA ARG A 100 11.15 -7.49 6.67
C ARG A 100 10.39 -6.90 5.50
N LEU A 101 9.46 -7.68 4.97
CA LEU A 101 8.44 -7.24 4.02
C LEU A 101 7.20 -6.84 4.81
N TRP A 102 6.82 -5.57 4.77
CA TRP A 102 5.64 -5.03 5.42
C TRP A 102 4.48 -4.97 4.43
N LEU A 103 3.30 -5.35 4.88
CA LEU A 103 2.09 -5.47 4.07
C LEU A 103 0.93 -4.79 4.80
N CYS A 104 0.12 -4.02 4.08
CA CYS A 104 -1.08 -3.43 4.61
C CYS A 104 -2.24 -3.55 3.62
N GLY A 105 -3.39 -4.02 4.12
CA GLY A 105 -4.64 -3.97 3.37
C GLY A 105 -5.36 -2.62 3.51
N SER A 106 -6.55 -2.54 2.94
CA SER A 106 -7.36 -1.31 2.91
C SER A 106 -7.91 -0.86 4.26
N HIS A 107 -8.18 -1.80 5.18
CA HIS A 107 -8.85 -1.55 6.47
C HIS A 107 -10.20 -0.83 6.35
N CYS A 108 -10.87 -0.86 5.20
CA CYS A 108 -12.13 -0.16 4.99
C CYS A 108 -13.38 -0.97 5.39
N ARG A 109 -14.52 -0.30 5.54
CA ARG A 109 -15.83 -0.98 5.46
C ARG A 109 -16.27 -1.02 4.00
N VAL A 110 -17.15 -1.95 3.67
CA VAL A 110 -17.79 -2.02 2.35
C VAL A 110 -19.30 -2.04 2.51
N ARG A 111 -20.02 -1.41 1.56
CA ARG A 111 -21.46 -1.60 1.46
C ARG A 111 -21.76 -3.05 1.08
N ARG A 112 -22.82 -3.61 1.64
CA ARG A 112 -23.29 -4.93 1.21
C ARG A 112 -23.84 -4.82 -0.21
N GLU A 113 -23.71 -5.91 -0.95
CA GLU A 113 -24.31 -6.00 -2.27
C GLU A 113 -25.83 -6.01 -2.10
N ALA A 114 -26.53 -5.24 -2.94
CA ALA A 114 -27.97 -5.17 -2.89
C ALA A 114 -28.58 -6.44 -3.52
N GLU A 115 -29.66 -6.94 -2.94
CA GLU A 115 -30.37 -8.11 -3.46
C GLU A 115 -31.08 -7.81 -4.78
N GLU A 116 -31.60 -6.58 -4.91
CA GLU A 116 -32.35 -6.13 -6.09
C GLU A 116 -31.50 -5.19 -6.97
N PRO A 117 -31.38 -5.47 -8.29
CA PRO A 117 -30.66 -4.60 -9.21
C PRO A 117 -31.19 -3.15 -9.19
N GLY A 118 -30.27 -2.18 -9.13
CA GLY A 118 -30.61 -0.76 -9.09
C GLY A 118 -30.97 -0.21 -7.69
N THR A 119 -30.85 -1.03 -6.64
CA THR A 119 -31.07 -0.60 -5.25
C THR A 119 -29.75 -0.53 -4.46
N LEU A 120 -29.81 0.04 -3.24
CA LEU A 120 -28.70 0.14 -2.30
C LEU A 120 -29.05 -0.59 -1.01
N ASP A 121 -28.23 -1.56 -0.58
CA ASP A 121 -28.37 -2.15 0.75
C ASP A 121 -27.98 -1.10 1.80
N PRO A 122 -28.85 -0.77 2.77
CA PRO A 122 -28.54 0.23 3.80
C PRO A 122 -27.42 -0.19 4.77
N ASN A 123 -26.97 -1.45 4.74
CA ASN A 123 -26.03 -2.02 5.67
C ASN A 123 -24.60 -2.08 5.11
N PHE A 124 -23.64 -1.89 6.01
CA PHE A 124 -22.22 -2.06 5.71
C PHE A 124 -21.65 -3.26 6.44
N LYS A 125 -20.75 -3.99 5.78
CA LYS A 125 -19.99 -5.09 6.38
C LYS A 125 -18.52 -4.70 6.58
N ARG A 126 -17.88 -5.37 7.53
CA ARG A 126 -16.42 -5.39 7.68
C ARG A 126 -15.91 -6.69 7.07
N ARG A 127 -14.72 -6.66 6.48
CA ARG A 127 -14.02 -7.85 6.01
C ARG A 127 -12.70 -7.97 6.78
N PRO A 128 -12.66 -8.75 7.88
CA PRO A 128 -11.45 -8.89 8.68
C PRO A 128 -10.23 -9.38 7.89
N SER A 129 -10.44 -10.12 6.80
CA SER A 129 -9.38 -10.53 5.87
C SER A 129 -8.62 -9.33 5.27
N ARG A 130 -9.29 -8.19 5.10
CA ARG A 130 -8.75 -6.93 4.56
C ARG A 130 -8.04 -6.05 5.59
N HIS A 131 -7.98 -6.50 6.85
CA HIS A 131 -7.42 -5.72 7.95
C HIS A 131 -6.01 -6.17 8.32
N LEU A 132 -5.23 -6.67 7.35
CA LEU A 132 -3.82 -6.96 7.58
C LEU A 132 -3.05 -5.65 7.75
N LEU A 133 -2.34 -5.52 8.86
CA LEU A 133 -1.15 -4.70 8.95
C LEU A 133 -0.10 -5.56 9.63
N GLY A 134 0.89 -5.99 8.87
CA GLY A 134 1.85 -6.97 9.35
C GLY A 134 3.15 -6.98 8.56
N SER A 135 4.05 -7.88 8.94
CA SER A 135 5.31 -8.07 8.25
C SER A 135 5.80 -9.50 8.29
N ILE A 136 6.54 -9.88 7.26
CA ILE A 136 7.16 -11.19 7.08
C ILE A 136 8.67 -11.02 7.15
N ALA A 137 9.38 -11.92 7.84
CA ALA A 137 10.84 -11.88 7.87
C ALA A 137 11.43 -12.31 6.51
N LEU A 138 12.40 -11.56 6.00
CA LEU A 138 13.18 -11.95 4.83
C LEU A 138 14.43 -12.73 5.28
N GLY A 139 14.77 -13.79 4.54
CA GLY A 139 16.00 -14.56 4.73
C GLY A 139 17.21 -13.93 4.05
N GLY A 140 18.40 -14.53 4.24
CA GLY A 140 19.64 -14.03 3.62
C GLY A 140 19.63 -14.01 2.09
N SER A 141 18.75 -14.79 1.45
CA SER A 141 18.50 -14.78 0.00
C SER A 141 17.44 -13.74 -0.45
N GLY A 142 16.94 -12.92 0.48
CA GLY A 142 15.81 -12.01 0.25
C GLY A 142 14.45 -12.71 0.10
N LYS A 143 14.37 -14.04 0.24
CA LYS A 143 13.09 -14.78 0.20
C LYS A 143 12.32 -14.61 1.51
N PRO A 144 10.97 -14.54 1.47
CA PRO A 144 10.17 -14.48 2.69
C PRO A 144 10.18 -15.84 3.40
N LYS A 145 10.17 -15.83 4.73
CA LYS A 145 10.16 -17.05 5.55
C LYS A 145 8.73 -17.40 5.96
N LYS A 146 8.23 -18.57 5.54
CA LYS A 146 6.90 -19.08 5.91
C LYS A 146 6.70 -19.12 7.43
N GLY A 147 5.48 -18.85 7.88
CA GLY A 147 5.12 -18.81 9.30
C GLY A 147 5.76 -17.71 10.15
N THR A 148 6.50 -16.75 9.57
CA THR A 148 7.13 -15.64 10.31
C THR A 148 6.31 -14.34 10.30
N GLY A 149 5.10 -14.39 9.77
CA GLY A 149 4.17 -13.27 9.71
C GLY A 149 3.82 -12.78 11.12
N LEU A 150 4.10 -11.51 11.38
CA LEU A 150 3.65 -10.80 12.57
C LEU A 150 2.62 -9.76 12.14
N ALA A 151 1.42 -9.81 12.69
CA ALA A 151 0.35 -8.87 12.37
C ALA A 151 -0.22 -8.22 13.63
N LEU A 152 -0.72 -6.98 13.49
CA LEU A 152 -1.67 -6.47 14.46
C LEU A 152 -2.94 -7.33 14.46
N PRO A 153 -3.72 -7.34 15.56
CA PRO A 153 -5.04 -7.97 15.56
C PRO A 153 -5.91 -7.43 14.40
N TYR A 154 -6.55 -8.32 13.65
CA TYR A 154 -7.41 -7.96 12.52
C TYR A 154 -8.72 -7.27 12.97
N THR A 155 -9.14 -7.51 14.21
CA THR A 155 -10.31 -6.90 14.85
C THR A 155 -10.07 -6.66 16.34
N GLY A 156 -11.01 -6.00 17.01
CA GLY A 156 -10.98 -5.86 18.47
C GLY A 156 -9.87 -4.95 19.00
N ALA A 157 -9.50 -5.18 20.26
CA ALA A 157 -8.48 -4.40 20.96
C ALA A 157 -7.11 -4.55 20.29
N GLY A 158 -6.36 -3.45 20.20
CA GLY A 158 -5.03 -3.44 19.59
C GLY A 158 -4.99 -3.41 18.05
N SER A 159 -6.12 -3.68 17.37
CA SER A 159 -6.23 -3.58 15.91
C SER A 159 -5.97 -2.15 15.41
N LEU A 160 -5.50 -2.04 14.15
CA LEU A 160 -5.25 -0.72 13.54
C LEU A 160 -6.51 0.14 13.55
N ARG A 161 -7.66 -0.41 13.13
CA ARG A 161 -8.95 0.31 13.17
C ARG A 161 -9.37 0.73 14.57
N ARG A 162 -9.00 0.00 15.64
CA ARG A 162 -9.28 0.42 17.02
C ARG A 162 -8.39 1.59 17.45
N ARG A 163 -7.14 1.62 17.00
CA ARG A 163 -6.20 2.73 17.22
C ARG A 163 -6.60 3.97 16.44
N LEU A 164 -6.98 3.83 15.17
CA LEU A 164 -7.46 4.96 14.34
C LEU A 164 -8.73 5.60 14.91
N ARG A 165 -9.60 4.81 15.57
CA ARG A 165 -10.82 5.32 16.22
C ARG A 165 -10.54 6.27 17.38
N GLU A 166 -9.35 6.24 17.96
CA GLU A 166 -8.96 7.16 19.04
C GLU A 166 -8.66 8.56 18.50
N ASN A 167 -8.53 8.72 17.18
CA ASN A 167 -8.34 10.01 16.54
C ASN A 167 -9.73 10.66 16.28
N PRO A 168 -10.03 11.82 16.90
CA PRO A 168 -11.34 12.48 16.75
C PRO A 168 -11.63 12.97 15.33
N TYR A 169 -10.61 13.14 14.49
CA TYR A 169 -10.74 13.55 13.10
C TYR A 169 -11.00 12.38 12.15
N LEU A 170 -10.73 11.15 12.57
CA LEU A 170 -10.90 9.94 11.74
C LEU A 170 -12.06 9.06 12.21
N SER A 171 -12.45 9.17 13.49
CA SER A 171 -13.40 8.25 14.14
C SER A 171 -14.71 8.13 13.38
N SER A 172 -15.28 9.25 12.94
CA SER A 172 -16.58 9.29 12.24
C SER A 172 -16.55 8.63 10.87
N PHE A 173 -15.38 8.59 10.22
CA PHE A 173 -15.21 8.05 8.87
C PHE A 173 -14.86 6.56 8.88
N LEU A 174 -14.47 6.00 10.03
CA LEU A 174 -14.24 4.56 10.14
C LEU A 174 -15.54 3.77 9.98
N ASP A 175 -16.69 4.35 10.29
CA ASP A 175 -17.97 3.63 10.22
C ASP A 175 -18.68 3.77 8.87
N LEU A 176 -18.10 4.50 7.92
CA LEU A 176 -18.54 4.59 6.52
C LEU A 176 -17.73 3.64 5.63
N PRO A 177 -18.28 3.21 4.48
CA PRO A 177 -17.54 2.41 3.52
C PRO A 177 -16.60 3.27 2.64
N SER A 178 -15.54 2.66 2.12
CA SER A 178 -14.46 3.34 1.37
C SER A 178 -14.96 4.21 0.21
N LYS A 179 -15.92 3.72 -0.57
CA LYS A 179 -16.51 4.42 -1.72
C LYS A 179 -17.51 5.52 -1.32
N GLU A 180 -17.72 5.74 -0.03
CA GLU A 180 -18.65 6.74 0.52
C GLU A 180 -17.95 7.60 1.58
N ASN A 181 -16.73 8.04 1.26
CA ASN A 181 -15.90 8.86 2.12
C ASN A 181 -15.44 8.18 3.43
N GLY A 182 -15.60 6.86 3.54
CA GLY A 182 -15.04 6.09 4.63
C GLY A 182 -13.51 6.04 4.57
N LEU A 183 -12.91 5.79 5.73
CA LEU A 183 -11.46 5.62 5.84
C LEU A 183 -11.01 4.41 5.02
N ASP A 184 -9.96 4.62 4.24
CA ASP A 184 -9.36 3.65 3.34
C ASP A 184 -7.84 3.89 3.30
N ILE A 185 -7.06 2.81 3.43
CA ILE A 185 -5.60 2.86 3.44
C ILE A 185 -5.09 2.46 2.06
N GLU A 186 -4.34 3.34 1.41
CA GLU A 186 -3.78 3.11 0.06
C GLU A 186 -2.25 3.25 0.04
N GLY A 187 -1.62 3.31 1.21
CA GLY A 187 -0.17 3.50 1.29
C GLY A 187 0.42 3.10 2.63
N LEU A 188 1.68 2.68 2.57
CA LEU A 188 2.49 2.31 3.72
C LEU A 188 3.93 2.73 3.44
N THR A 189 4.57 3.35 4.42
CA THR A 189 6.04 3.50 4.40
C THR A 189 6.60 3.43 5.82
N LEU A 190 7.77 2.81 5.95
CA LEU A 190 8.43 2.56 7.22
C LEU A 190 9.63 3.49 7.36
N LEU A 191 9.75 4.09 8.53
CA LEU A 191 10.92 4.84 8.98
C LEU A 191 11.43 4.19 10.27
N PRO A 192 12.69 4.43 10.68
CA PRO A 192 13.28 3.76 11.85
C PRO A 192 12.44 3.79 13.15
N ASN A 193 11.63 4.83 13.35
CA ASN A 193 10.77 4.97 14.54
C ASN A 193 9.33 5.38 14.20
N ARG A 194 8.91 5.16 12.95
CA ARG A 194 7.58 5.54 12.47
C ARG A 194 7.08 4.56 11.43
N LEU A 195 5.77 4.39 11.41
CA LEU A 195 5.07 3.83 10.27
C LEU A 195 4.13 4.91 9.77
N LEU A 196 4.20 5.24 8.49
CA LEU A 196 3.28 6.19 7.87
C LEU A 196 2.24 5.42 7.06
N LEU A 197 0.97 5.82 7.19
CA LEU A 197 -0.12 5.29 6.40
C LEU A 197 -0.61 6.35 5.41
N GLY A 198 -0.73 5.95 4.15
CA GLY A 198 -1.41 6.67 3.09
C GLY A 198 -2.92 6.48 3.24
N LEU A 199 -3.69 7.55 3.35
CA LEU A 199 -5.16 7.48 3.39
C LEU A 199 -5.76 8.10 2.12
N ARG A 200 -6.74 7.42 1.50
CA ARG A 200 -7.59 8.02 0.46
C ARG A 200 -8.78 8.77 1.05
N GLY A 201 -9.38 8.21 2.09
CA GLY A 201 -10.46 8.81 2.85
C GLY A 201 -10.06 9.02 4.31
N PRO A 202 -10.60 10.05 4.99
CA PRO A 202 -11.70 10.90 4.54
C PRO A 202 -11.28 12.16 3.77
N VAL A 203 -12.13 12.57 2.82
CA VAL A 203 -12.12 13.91 2.25
C VAL A 203 -12.79 14.86 3.22
N THR A 204 -12.01 15.80 3.74
CA THR A 204 -12.48 16.90 4.58
C THR A 204 -12.45 18.20 3.76
N ALA A 205 -13.34 19.16 4.08
CA ALA A 205 -13.45 20.43 3.35
C ALA A 205 -12.16 21.29 3.39
N THR A 206 -11.19 20.94 4.22
CA THR A 206 -9.84 21.48 4.27
C THR A 206 -8.84 20.31 4.13
N GLN A 207 -7.86 20.42 3.23
CA GLN A 207 -6.79 19.43 3.11
C GLN A 207 -5.99 19.38 4.42
N TRP A 208 -5.74 18.17 4.94
CA TRP A 208 -5.15 17.98 6.26
C TRP A 208 -3.96 17.02 6.21
N SER A 209 -2.92 17.31 7.00
CA SER A 209 -1.85 16.38 7.33
C SER A 209 -1.86 16.12 8.85
N SER A 210 -2.29 14.93 9.30
CA SER A 210 -2.27 14.58 10.73
C SER A 210 -1.06 13.76 11.13
N ARG A 211 -0.41 14.21 12.19
CA ARG A 211 0.48 13.37 12.99
C ARG A 211 -0.32 12.60 14.04
N CYS A 212 -0.59 11.31 13.80
CA CYS A 212 -1.07 10.43 14.86
C CYS A 212 0.04 10.16 15.89
N ARG A 213 -0.36 9.90 17.14
CA ARG A 213 0.57 9.59 18.23
C ARG A 213 0.04 8.33 18.92
N ALA A 214 0.52 7.17 18.49
CA ALA A 214 0.17 5.89 19.12
C ALA A 214 1.00 5.68 20.40
N GLY A 215 0.33 5.28 21.49
CA GLY A 215 0.95 4.88 22.76
C GLY A 215 1.60 3.49 22.70
N PRO A 216 2.46 3.16 23.69
CA PRO A 216 3.31 1.97 23.64
C PRO A 216 2.52 0.70 23.95
N HIS A 217 2.30 -0.14 22.95
CA HIS A 217 1.94 -1.54 23.16
C HIS A 217 2.81 -2.43 22.28
N ARG A 218 3.43 -3.42 22.92
CA ARG A 218 4.59 -4.20 22.45
C ARG A 218 4.27 -5.06 21.22
N LEU A 219 4.70 -4.58 20.06
CA LEU A 219 5.52 -5.35 19.13
C LEU A 219 6.98 -4.92 19.36
N PRO A 220 8.02 -5.69 18.95
CA PRO A 220 9.40 -5.23 19.07
C PRO A 220 9.64 -4.10 18.07
N MET A 221 9.25 -2.88 18.44
CA MET A 221 9.75 -1.56 18.02
C MET A 221 8.72 -0.48 18.41
N THR A 222 9.18 0.53 19.13
CA THR A 222 8.40 1.70 19.56
C THR A 222 8.18 2.67 18.40
N SER A 223 7.23 2.41 17.50
CA SER A 223 6.93 3.32 16.38
C SER A 223 5.74 4.24 16.68
N ARG A 224 5.88 5.54 16.35
CA ARG A 224 4.74 6.49 16.31
C ARG A 224 4.15 6.48 14.90
N THR A 225 2.85 6.20 14.77
CA THR A 225 2.17 6.19 13.46
C THR A 225 1.93 7.62 12.95
N CYS A 226 2.41 8.01 11.77
CA CYS A 226 2.01 9.27 11.11
C CYS A 226 1.05 8.97 9.97
N ILE A 227 0.22 9.93 9.56
CA ILE A 227 -0.77 9.74 8.50
C ILE A 227 -0.52 10.78 7.42
N CYS A 228 -0.38 10.34 6.17
CA CYS A 228 -0.26 11.19 4.99
C CYS A 228 -1.47 10.92 4.07
N SER A 229 -2.09 11.97 3.53
CA SER A 229 -3.17 11.83 2.55
C SER A 229 -2.63 12.06 1.15
N THR A 230 -2.94 11.19 0.20
CA THR A 230 -2.72 11.42 -1.24
C THR A 230 -4.06 11.31 -1.96
N SER A 231 -4.30 12.17 -2.95
CA SER A 231 -5.47 12.06 -3.82
C SER A 231 -5.35 10.80 -4.71
N ALA A 232 -6.50 10.18 -4.97
CA ALA A 232 -6.71 8.87 -5.59
C ALA A 232 -5.72 8.45 -6.71
N GLY A 233 -5.34 7.17 -6.69
CA GLY A 233 -4.76 6.44 -7.84
C GLY A 233 -3.24 6.49 -7.98
N SER A 234 -2.48 6.81 -6.92
CA SER A 234 -1.02 6.92 -6.99
C SER A 234 -0.35 5.79 -6.21
N VAL A 235 0.46 4.96 -6.88
CA VAL A 235 1.28 3.95 -6.20
C VAL A 235 2.54 4.62 -5.64
N CYS A 236 2.67 4.69 -4.32
CA CYS A 236 3.88 5.24 -3.69
C CYS A 236 4.97 4.17 -3.60
N ALA A 237 6.10 4.36 -4.30
CA ALA A 237 7.30 3.55 -4.11
C ALA A 237 8.34 4.33 -3.28
N THR A 238 8.97 3.68 -2.30
CA THR A 238 10.05 4.28 -1.52
C THR A 238 11.40 3.83 -2.09
N LEU A 239 12.27 4.78 -2.44
CA LEU A 239 13.68 4.51 -2.76
C LEU A 239 14.54 4.72 -1.50
N PRO A 240 15.70 4.07 -1.40
CA PRO A 240 16.58 4.16 -0.22
C PRO A 240 17.24 5.54 -0.02
N ASP A 241 17.13 6.46 -0.97
CA ASP A 241 17.50 7.87 -0.80
C ASP A 241 16.32 8.69 -0.26
N ALA A 242 16.61 9.65 0.61
CA ALA A 242 15.65 10.35 1.49
C ALA A 242 14.59 11.24 0.79
N THR A 243 14.37 11.05 -0.50
CA THR A 243 13.36 11.72 -1.32
C THR A 243 12.26 10.74 -1.69
N THR A 244 11.17 10.75 -0.93
CA THR A 244 9.93 10.07 -1.31
C THR A 244 9.51 10.56 -2.70
N THR A 245 9.62 9.69 -3.70
CA THR A 245 9.22 9.98 -5.08
C THR A 245 7.93 9.21 -5.33
N CYS A 246 6.85 9.91 -5.63
CA CYS A 246 5.55 9.30 -5.95
C CYS A 246 5.56 8.88 -7.43
N TRP A 247 5.20 7.64 -7.73
CA TRP A 247 5.17 7.12 -9.10
C TRP A 247 3.72 6.96 -9.55
N CYS A 248 3.40 7.41 -10.75
CA CYS A 248 2.09 7.20 -11.35
C CYS A 248 2.20 5.97 -12.26
N TRP A 249 1.49 4.90 -11.94
CA TRP A 249 1.44 3.68 -12.75
C TRP A 249 0.32 3.79 -13.78
N GLN A 250 0.57 3.31 -14.99
CA GLN A 250 -0.44 3.20 -16.04
C GLN A 250 -0.23 1.85 -16.74
N ALA A 251 -1.08 0.87 -16.46
CA ALA A 251 -1.13 -0.38 -17.22
C ALA A 251 -1.36 -0.06 -18.70
N ARG A 252 -0.61 -0.72 -19.59
CA ARG A 252 -0.92 -0.82 -21.01
C ARG A 252 -1.22 -2.25 -21.35
#